data_AF-A0A226DUX1-F1
#
_entry.id   AF-A0A226DUX1-F1
#
_cell.length_a   1.000
_cell.length_b   1.000
_cell.length_c   1.000
_cell.angle_alpha   90.00
_cell.angle_beta   90.00
_cell.angle_gamma   90.00
#
_symmetry.space_group_name_H-M   'P 1'
#
loop_
_entity.id
_entity.type
_entity.pdbx_description
1 polymer ?
#
loop_
_entity_poly.entity_id
_entity_poly.type
_entity_poly.pdbx_seq_one_letter_code
_entity_poly.pdbx_strand_id
1 'polypeptide(L)'
;MYTTQFHNLMVRHLGLCRLLKCVPAKYDANLKKIVPIDNPRDIKIFRIQCIISLVYTTAMFLNLCVGPLTIPKKFQGVSFFGIYFLLLFCKWNYRLDIAPIQVINSFVLFEKSLEKGG
;
A
#
# COMPACT_ATOMS: atom_id res chain seq x y z
N MET A 1 16.98 -13.95 -11.60
CA MET A 1 16.65 -12.73 -10.82
C MET A 1 15.54 -13.00 -9.79
N TYR A 2 15.50 -14.22 -9.23
CA TYR A 2 14.52 -14.74 -8.27
C TYR A 2 15.25 -15.26 -7.03
N THR A 3 16.27 -14.53 -6.58
CA THR A 3 17.26 -14.99 -5.60
C THR A 3 17.19 -14.10 -4.38
N THR A 4 16.62 -14.63 -3.29
CA THR A 4 16.83 -14.35 -1.84
C THR A 4 16.78 -12.90 -1.32
N GLN A 5 16.69 -11.90 -2.20
CA GLN A 5 16.69 -10.47 -1.88
C GLN A 5 15.27 -9.93 -1.77
N PHE A 6 14.28 -10.62 -2.37
CA PHE A 6 12.90 -10.13 -2.42
C PHE A 6 12.30 -10.13 -1.02
N HIS A 7 12.44 -11.22 -0.27
CA HIS A 7 11.95 -11.31 1.11
C HIS A 7 12.52 -10.20 2.01
N ASN A 8 13.84 -10.00 2.01
CA ASN A 8 14.49 -9.00 2.87
C ASN A 8 14.08 -7.57 2.50
N LEU A 9 14.02 -7.26 1.21
CA LEU A 9 13.58 -5.95 0.73
C LEU A 9 12.11 -5.70 1.11
N MET A 10 11.26 -6.72 0.97
CA MET A 10 9.85 -6.63 1.34
C MET A 10 9.66 -6.43 2.84
N VAL A 11 10.38 -7.18 3.70
CA VAL A 11 10.30 -7.01 5.16
C VAL A 11 10.73 -5.60 5.57
N ARG A 12 11.79 -5.07 4.96
CA ARG A 12 12.25 -3.69 5.19
C ARG A 12 11.19 -2.67 4.77
N HIS A 13 10.59 -2.84 3.59
CA HIS A 13 9.53 -1.97 3.10
C HIS A 13 8.29 -2.02 3.99
N LEU A 14 7.91 -3.22 4.44
CA LEU A 14 6.79 -3.41 5.36
C LEU A 14 7.06 -2.74 6.72
N GLY A 15 8.32 -2.74 7.19
CA GLY A 15 8.76 -2.00 8.36
C GLY A 15 8.57 -0.49 8.22
N LEU A 16 8.96 0.09 7.08
CA LEU A 16 8.72 1.51 6.78
C LEU A 16 7.23 1.83 6.68
N CYS A 17 6.45 0.97 6.01
CA CYS A 17 5.00 1.11 5.92
C CYS A 17 4.31 1.01 7.28
N ARG A 18 4.86 0.22 8.22
CA ARG A 18 4.38 0.11 9.59
C ARG A 18 4.66 1.39 10.40
N LEU A 19 5.85 1.97 10.26
CA LEU A 19 6.16 3.27 10.87
C LEU A 19 5.18 4.36 10.42
N LEU A 20 4.87 4.37 9.13
CA LEU A 20 3.92 5.32 8.54
C LEU A 20 2.43 4.92 8.75
N LYS A 21 2.17 3.75 9.35
CA LYS A 21 0.82 3.15 9.52
C LYS A 21 0.00 3.05 8.23
N CYS A 22 0.70 2.98 7.09
CA CYS A 22 0.12 3.02 5.76
C CYS A 22 -0.43 1.68 5.27
N VAL A 23 -0.17 0.58 5.98
CA VAL A 23 -0.59 -0.77 5.57
C VAL A 23 -1.08 -1.52 6.81
N PRO A 24 -2.25 -2.17 6.75
CA PRO A 24 -2.79 -2.93 7.87
C PRO A 24 -2.20 -4.35 7.97
N ALA A 25 -0.90 -4.49 7.70
CA ALA A 25 -0.20 -5.77 7.71
C ALA A 25 1.12 -5.64 8.48
N LYS A 26 1.45 -6.67 9.26
CA LYS A 26 2.69 -6.77 10.02
C LYS A 26 3.42 -8.05 9.64
N TYR A 27 4.76 -7.99 9.61
CA TYR A 27 5.58 -9.19 9.53
C TYR A 27 5.70 -9.79 10.92
N ASP A 28 5.34 -11.06 11.07
CA ASP A 28 5.53 -11.81 12.31
C ASP A 28 6.83 -12.62 12.19
N ALA A 29 7.81 -12.28 13.04
CA ALA A 29 9.11 -12.95 13.05
C ALA A 29 9.04 -14.40 13.54
N ASN A 30 8.06 -14.74 14.39
CA ASN A 30 7.88 -16.10 14.92
C ASN A 30 7.26 -17.01 13.86
N LEU A 31 6.23 -16.52 13.16
CA LEU A 31 5.55 -17.26 12.10
C LEU A 31 6.27 -17.15 10.74
N LYS A 32 7.24 -16.24 10.62
CA LYS A 32 7.92 -15.83 9.38
C LYS A 32 6.95 -15.55 8.23
N LYS A 33 5.80 -14.95 8.54
CA LYS A 33 4.68 -14.66 7.64
C LYS A 33 4.17 -13.24 7.88
N ILE A 34 3.56 -12.66 6.86
CA ILE A 34 2.81 -11.41 6.96
C ILE A 34 1.41 -11.74 7.49
N VAL A 35 1.00 -11.06 8.55
CA VAL A 35 -0.32 -11.22 9.17
C VAL A 35 -1.02 -9.86 9.24
N PRO A 36 -2.35 -9.80 9.19
CA PRO A 36 -3.08 -8.55 9.39
C PRO A 36 -2.81 -7.99 10.80
N ILE A 37 -2.99 -6.67 10.94
CA ILE A 37 -2.89 -5.99 12.23
C ILE A 37 -4.25 -6.06 12.94
N ASP A 38 -4.29 -6.67 14.14
CA ASP A 38 -5.50 -6.73 14.97
C ASP A 38 -5.73 -5.49 15.85
N ASN A 39 -4.75 -4.59 15.95
CA ASN A 39 -4.86 -3.41 16.82
C ASN A 39 -5.89 -2.40 16.27
N PRO A 40 -7.01 -2.15 16.98
CA PRO A 40 -8.07 -1.29 16.48
C PRO A 40 -7.64 0.17 16.26
N ARG A 41 -6.64 0.65 17.01
CA ARG A 41 -6.11 2.02 16.85
C ARG A 41 -5.40 2.21 15.52
N ASP A 42 -4.59 1.23 15.11
CA ASP A 42 -3.83 1.29 13.86
C ASP A 42 -4.76 1.15 12.66
N ILE A 43 -5.78 0.29 12.76
CA ILE A 43 -6.85 0.19 11.75
C ILE A 43 -7.59 1.54 11.62
N LYS A 44 -7.90 2.21 12.72
CA LYS A 44 -8.57 3.52 12.70
C LYS A 44 -7.69 4.59 12.04
N ILE A 45 -6.39 4.62 12.34
CA ILE A 45 -5.45 5.56 11.72
C ILE A 45 -5.35 5.32 10.21
N PHE A 46 -5.23 4.06 9.78
CA PHE A 46 -5.22 3.70 8.36
C PHE A 46 -6.52 4.14 7.65
N ARG A 47 -7.69 3.91 8.26
CA ARG A 47 -8.97 4.39 7.72
C ARG A 47 -9.01 5.91 7.59
N ILE A 48 -8.51 6.65 8.59
CA ILE A 48 -8.40 8.11 8.53
C ILE A 48 -7.48 8.53 7.37
N GLN A 49 -6.33 7.88 7.19
CA GLN A 49 -5.44 8.15 6.06
C GLN A 49 -6.13 7.93 4.70
N CYS A 50 -6.94 6.87 4.56
CA CYS A 50 -7.73 6.63 3.35
C CYS A 50 -8.77 7.73 3.11
N ILE A 51 -9.47 8.19 4.16
CA ILE A 51 -10.44 9.28 4.05
C ILE A 51 -9.75 10.59 3.68
N ILE A 52 -8.63 10.94 4.30
CA ILE A 52 -7.84 12.13 3.95
C ILE A 52 -7.37 12.05 2.49
N SER A 53 -6.91 10.87 2.05
CA SER A 53 -6.48 10.67 0.65
C SER A 53 -7.64 10.81 -0.34
N LEU A 54 -8.85 10.37 0.03
CA LEU A 54 -10.06 10.57 -0.76
C LEU A 54 -10.39 12.06 -0.88
N VAL A 55 -10.46 12.78 0.25
CA VAL A 55 -10.74 14.22 0.29
C VAL A 55 -9.72 15.00 -0.54
N TYR A 56 -8.43 14.67 -0.42
CA TYR A 56 -7.37 15.31 -1.19
C TYR A 56 -7.52 15.06 -2.70
N THR A 57 -7.78 13.81 -3.09
CA THR A 57 -8.00 13.44 -4.49
C THR A 57 -9.23 14.16 -5.07
N THR A 58 -10.33 14.26 -4.31
CA THR A 58 -11.52 15.03 -4.70
C THR A 58 -11.23 16.52 -4.82
N ALA A 59 -10.48 17.12 -3.90
CA ALA A 59 -10.08 18.52 -3.97
C ALA A 59 -9.17 18.80 -5.17
N MET A 60 -8.25 17.88 -5.50
CA MET A 60 -7.45 17.94 -6.72
C MET A 60 -8.31 17.90 -7.98
N PHE A 61 -9.30 16.99 -8.02
CA PHE A 61 -10.25 16.89 -9.13
C PHE A 61 -11.03 18.18 -9.34
N LEU A 62 -11.60 18.76 -8.26
CA LEU A 62 -12.32 20.03 -8.32
C LEU A 62 -11.43 21.18 -8.81
N ASN A 63 -10.17 21.25 -8.33
CA ASN A 63 -9.21 22.24 -8.81
C ASN A 63 -8.86 22.06 -10.29
N LEU A 64 -8.76 20.82 -10.79
CA LEU A 64 -8.51 20.56 -12.21
C LEU A 64 -9.68 20.94 -13.10
N CYS A 65 -10.91 20.64 -12.67
CA CYS A 65 -12.13 20.89 -13.44
C CYS A 65 -12.55 22.37 -13.42
N VAL A 66 -12.56 23.01 -12.24
CA VAL A 66 -13.16 24.35 -12.03
C VAL A 66 -12.09 25.42 -11.78
N GLY A 67 -10.86 25.03 -11.44
CA GLY A 67 -9.81 25.98 -11.10
C GLY A 67 -9.28 26.79 -12.28
N PRO A 68 -8.82 28.04 -12.04
CA PRO A 68 -8.26 28.94 -13.05
C PRO A 68 -6.83 28.54 -13.49
N LEU A 69 -6.57 27.26 -13.70
CA LEU A 69 -5.26 26.76 -14.11
C LEU A 69 -5.06 26.91 -15.63
N THR A 70 -3.86 27.34 -16.02
CA THR A 70 -3.40 27.35 -17.42
C THR A 70 -3.34 25.93 -17.99
N ILE A 71 -3.63 25.74 -19.28
CA ILE A 71 -3.64 24.41 -19.95
C ILE A 71 -2.41 23.53 -19.65
N PRO A 72 -1.15 24.01 -19.72
CA PRO A 72 0.02 23.18 -19.37
C PRO A 72 0.02 22.72 -17.90
N LYS A 73 -0.44 23.56 -16.96
CA LYS A 73 -0.55 23.18 -15.54
C LYS A 73 -1.67 22.15 -15.31
N LYS A 74 -2.75 22.22 -16.10
CA LYS A 74 -3.82 21.21 -16.08
C LYS A 74 -3.30 19.84 -16.53
N PHE A 75 -2.51 19.77 -17.61
CA PHE A 75 -1.90 18.52 -18.07
C PHE A 75 -1.00 17.87 -17.01
N GLN A 76 -0.12 18.66 -16.39
CA GLN A 76 0.73 18.17 -15.31
C GLN A 76 -0.11 17.70 -14.11
N GLY A 77 -1.14 18.45 -13.74
CA GLY A 77 -2.02 18.11 -12.64
C GLY A 77 -2.87 16.86 -12.88
N VAL A 78 -3.28 16.57 -14.12
CA VAL A 78 -3.97 15.32 -14.50
C VAL A 78 -3.07 14.10 -14.24
N SER A 79 -1.79 14.17 -14.61
CA SER A 79 -0.84 13.09 -14.33
C SER A 79 -0.70 12.81 -12.84
N PHE A 80 -0.57 13.86 -12.02
CA PHE A 80 -0.53 13.72 -10.57
C PHE A 80 -1.85 13.16 -10.02
N PHE A 81 -2.98 13.67 -10.48
CA PHE A 81 -4.29 13.16 -10.10
C PHE A 81 -4.42 11.65 -10.42
N GLY A 82 -3.99 11.20 -11.60
CA GLY A 82 -4.00 9.79 -11.96
C GLY A 82 -3.18 8.92 -11.01
N ILE A 83 -1.99 9.37 -10.62
CA ILE A 83 -1.14 8.65 -9.65
C ILE A 83 -1.83 8.56 -8.29
N TYR A 84 -2.34 9.68 -7.76
CA TYR A 84 -3.02 9.69 -6.45
C TYR A 84 -4.32 8.88 -6.46
N PHE A 85 -5.05 8.91 -7.58
CA PHE A 85 -6.27 8.13 -7.77
C PHE A 85 -5.98 6.62 -7.80
N LEU A 86 -4.97 6.18 -8.55
CA LEU A 86 -4.54 4.78 -8.55
C LEU A 86 -4.06 4.33 -7.17
N LEU A 87 -3.26 5.15 -6.48
CA LEU A 87 -2.81 4.86 -5.12
C LEU A 87 -3.99 4.77 -4.14
N LEU A 88 -4.98 5.65 -4.26
CA LEU A 88 -6.21 5.60 -3.47
C LEU A 88 -6.96 4.30 -3.73
N PHE A 89 -7.15 3.92 -5.00
CA PHE A 89 -7.83 2.68 -5.38
C PHE A 89 -7.12 1.43 -4.83
N CYS A 90 -5.79 1.35 -4.96
CA CYS A 90 -4.99 0.27 -4.39
C CYS A 90 -5.03 0.23 -2.86
N LYS A 91 -5.08 1.40 -2.20
CA LYS A 91 -5.18 1.51 -0.73
C LYS A 91 -6.60 1.33 -0.21
N TRP A 92 -7.62 1.41 -1.06
CA TRP A 92 -9.03 1.30 -0.70
C TRP A 92 -9.42 -0.16 -0.37
N ASN A 93 -8.70 -0.76 0.56
CA ASN A 93 -9.01 -2.06 1.15
C ASN A 93 -9.71 -1.85 2.50
N TYR A 94 -10.91 -1.29 2.46
CA TYR A 94 -11.70 -1.00 3.66
C TYR A 94 -12.10 -2.26 4.44
N ARG A 95 -12.23 -3.39 3.71
CA ARG A 95 -12.57 -4.71 4.25
C ARG A 95 -11.38 -5.49 4.81
N LEU A 96 -10.15 -4.95 4.74
CA LEU A 96 -8.94 -5.65 5.19
C LEU A 96 -8.84 -7.04 4.57
N ASP A 97 -9.08 -7.13 3.26
CA ASP A 97 -9.06 -8.41 2.56
C ASP A 97 -7.70 -9.11 2.74
N ILE A 98 -7.77 -10.37 3.16
CA ILE A 98 -6.63 -11.22 3.50
C ILE A 98 -6.02 -11.83 2.22
N ALA A 99 -6.74 -11.84 1.10
CA ALA A 99 -6.29 -12.43 -0.16
C ALA A 99 -4.92 -11.92 -0.65
N PRO A 100 -4.64 -10.60 -0.73
CA PRO A 100 -3.31 -10.11 -1.14
C PRO A 100 -2.21 -10.52 -0.16
N ILE A 101 -2.51 -10.59 1.15
CA ILE A 101 -1.56 -11.03 2.18
C ILE A 101 -1.23 -12.51 1.99
N GLN A 102 -2.23 -13.35 1.67
CA GLN A 102 -2.03 -14.77 1.40
C GLN A 102 -1.18 -15.01 0.16
N VAL A 103 -1.44 -14.28 -0.93
CA VAL A 103 -0.64 -14.37 -2.16
C VAL A 103 0.83 -14.05 -1.87
N ILE A 104 1.11 -12.97 -1.15
CA ILE A 104 2.47 -12.60 -0.76
C ILE A 104 3.11 -13.68 0.13
N ASN A 105 2.36 -14.22 1.09
CA ASN A 105 2.85 -15.31 1.94
C ASN A 105 3.21 -16.57 1.14
N SER A 106 2.45 -16.90 0.08
CA SER A 106 2.76 -18.02 -0.81
C SER A 106 4.07 -17.78 -1.57
N PHE A 107 4.32 -16.56 -2.05
CA PHE A 107 5.60 -16.20 -2.67
C PHE A 107 6.78 -16.31 -1.70
N VAL A 108 6.62 -15.83 -0.46
CA VAL A 108 7.64 -15.97 0.59
C VAL A 108 7.90 -17.45 0.93
N LEU A 109 6.85 -18.28 0.94
CA LEU A 109 6.99 -19.72 1.17
C LEU A 109 7.76 -20.38 0.03
N PHE A 110 7.46 -20.02 -1.21
CA PHE A 110 8.16 -20.50 -2.40
C PHE A 110 9.65 -20.10 -2.39
N GLU A 111 9.96 -18.85 -2.06
CA GLU A 111 11.36 -18.37 -1.95
C GLU A 111 12.14 -19.17 -0.89
N LYS A 112 11.54 -19.46 0.27
CA LYS A 112 12.16 -20.32 1.28
C LYS A 112 12.35 -21.77 0.84
N SER A 113 11.44 -22.31 0.03
CA SER A 113 11.59 -23.66 -0.51
C SER A 113 12.78 -23.72 -1.48
N LEU A 114 12.98 -22.69 -2.31
CA LEU A 114 14.15 -22.59 -3.19
C LEU A 114 15.46 -22.45 -2.40
N GLU A 115 15.47 -21.72 -1.29
CA GLU A 115 16.64 -21.60 -0.40
C GLU A 115 17.02 -22.90 0.30
N LYS A 116 16.04 -23.77 0.60
CA LYS A 116 16.26 -25.05 1.28
C LYS A 116 16.63 -26.21 0.36
N GLY A 117 16.73 -25.96 -0.94
CA GLY A 117 17.12 -26.95 -1.95
C GLY A 117 15.98 -27.20 -2.95
N GLY A 118 16.29 -26.94 -4.22
CA GLY A 118 15.81 -27.84 -5.28
C GLY A 118 16.41 -29.23 -5.11
#